data_AF-A0A523XR10-F1
#
_entry.id   AF-A0A523XR10-F1
#
_cell.length_a   1.000
_cell.length_b   1.000
_cell.length_c   1.000
_cell.angle_alpha   90.00
_cell.angle_beta   90.00
_cell.angle_gamma   90.00
#
_symmetry.space_group_name_H-M   'P 1'
#
loop_
_entity.id
_entity.type
_entity.pdbx_description
1 polymer ?
#
loop_
_entity_poly.entity_id
_entity_poly.type
_entity_poly.pdbx_seq_one_letter_code
_entity_poly.pdbx_strand_id
1 'polypeptide(L)'
;MIHLKIFLSPVLFKIMKFVLSIDQGTTGTRAMIFNKRGEEIAKDYVEHEQFFPKPGWVEHHPTEIWEKTKIVMKNALDTAKITSEAICSIGIANQRETVVAWNTNTGLPLYKAIVWQCRRTTDICSQLKEEGFSDLFTNTTGLVLDPYFSGTKIKWLLDNSSKVQDALKFGNLAVGTIDSWLIWNLTGKNLTDYSNASRTLLFDIHKGLWSEELLEVLDIPLHILPEVRPSSDKEIYGYSKDGIFESSIPIAGVAGDQQAALFGQTCFKAGSIKNTYGTGNFMLLNTGSKPVKSDSGLLTTIAWKIDSDIQYALEGSVFITGAVIQWLEEGIRILENKSDLERIMNELPNTEGVFFVPAFVGLGAPHWDAYARGM
;
A
#
# COMPACT_ATOMS: atom_id res chain seq x y z
N MET A 1 26.36 42.45 -6.19
CA MET A 1 27.26 41.30 -6.40
C MET A 1 27.85 40.91 -5.06
N ILE A 2 27.46 39.73 -4.54
CA ILE A 2 28.33 38.66 -4.03
C ILE A 2 27.37 37.47 -3.87
N HIS A 3 27.30 36.65 -4.91
CA HIS A 3 26.66 35.34 -4.83
C HIS A 3 27.53 34.47 -3.94
N LEU A 4 27.13 34.26 -2.69
CA LEU A 4 27.73 33.26 -1.83
C LEU A 4 27.24 31.88 -2.30
N LYS A 5 27.85 31.33 -3.36
CA LYS A 5 27.76 29.91 -3.66
C LYS A 5 28.52 29.18 -2.55
N ILE A 6 27.79 28.70 -1.55
CA ILE A 6 28.31 27.75 -0.57
C ILE A 6 28.59 26.46 -1.33
N PHE A 7 29.83 26.29 -1.79
CA PHE A 7 30.34 24.99 -2.18
C PHE A 7 30.51 24.17 -0.90
N LEU A 8 29.49 23.40 -0.54
CA LEU A 8 29.61 22.36 0.48
C LEU A 8 30.64 21.34 -0.03
N SER A 9 31.75 21.24 0.69
CA SER A 9 32.82 20.28 0.43
C SER A 9 32.26 18.83 0.40
N PRO A 10 32.78 17.93 -0.46
CA PRO A 10 32.42 16.51 -0.46
C PRO A 10 32.58 15.83 0.92
N VAL A 11 33.46 16.38 1.78
CA VAL A 11 33.70 15.88 3.15
C VAL A 11 32.53 16.21 4.09
N LEU A 12 31.85 17.34 3.89
CA LEU A 12 30.66 17.71 4.68
C LEU A 12 29.45 16.84 4.35
N PHE A 13 29.32 16.41 3.08
CA PHE A 13 28.31 15.44 2.66
C PHE A 13 28.50 14.06 3.31
N LYS A 14 29.76 13.66 3.58
CA LYS A 14 30.08 12.40 4.25
C LYS A 14 29.62 12.33 5.72
N ILE A 15 29.25 13.47 6.32
CA ILE A 15 28.73 13.58 7.70
C ILE A 15 27.21 13.78 7.73
N MET A 16 26.61 14.21 6.61
CA MET A 16 25.16 14.41 6.50
C MET A 16 24.45 13.09 6.20
N LYS A 17 23.68 12.62 7.19
CA LYS A 17 22.82 11.44 7.06
C LYS A 17 21.45 11.84 6.49
N PHE A 18 21.05 11.19 5.40
CA PHE A 18 19.76 11.34 4.74
C PHE A 18 18.91 10.07 4.90
N VAL A 19 17.60 10.20 4.72
CA VAL A 19 16.66 9.07 4.67
C VAL A 19 16.16 8.91 3.24
N LEU A 20 16.21 7.68 2.72
CA LEU A 20 15.57 7.32 1.46
C LEU A 20 14.16 6.77 1.76
N SER A 21 13.13 7.37 1.18
CA SER A 21 11.77 6.88 1.25
C SER A 21 11.36 6.31 -0.11
N ILE A 22 10.76 5.13 -0.09
CA ILE A 22 10.13 4.48 -1.24
C ILE A 22 8.62 4.56 -1.02
N ASP A 23 7.89 5.10 -1.99
CA ASP A 23 6.43 5.14 -2.00
C ASP A 23 5.94 4.41 -3.26
N GLN A 24 5.52 3.16 -3.08
CA GLN A 24 5.00 2.33 -4.17
C GLN A 24 3.49 2.54 -4.26
N GLY A 25 3.05 3.43 -5.14
CA GLY A 25 1.63 3.72 -5.36
C GLY A 25 0.95 2.74 -6.32
N THR A 26 -0.35 2.94 -6.55
CA THR A 26 -1.12 2.10 -7.48
C THR A 26 -0.75 2.33 -8.94
N THR A 27 -0.43 3.57 -9.33
CA THR A 27 -0.13 3.96 -10.72
C THR A 27 1.36 4.05 -11.03
N GLY A 28 2.20 4.19 -9.99
CA GLY A 28 3.63 4.37 -10.16
C GLY A 28 4.39 4.28 -8.84
N THR A 29 5.70 4.23 -8.95
CA THR A 29 6.62 4.19 -7.82
C THR A 29 7.36 5.51 -7.71
N ARG A 30 7.55 6.00 -6.48
CA ARG A 30 8.35 7.18 -6.16
C ARG A 30 9.48 6.80 -5.21
N ALA A 31 10.63 7.44 -5.37
CA ALA A 31 11.65 7.51 -4.33
C ALA A 31 11.94 8.97 -3.98
N MET A 32 12.17 9.25 -2.71
CA MET A 32 12.43 10.59 -2.18
C MET A 32 13.57 10.54 -1.17
N ILE A 33 14.42 11.56 -1.16
CA ILE A 33 15.52 11.69 -0.21
C ILE A 33 15.25 12.89 0.69
N PHE A 34 15.27 12.67 1.99
CA PHE A 34 15.03 13.70 3.00
C PHE A 34 16.26 13.93 3.86
N ASN A 35 16.50 15.18 4.25
CA ASN A 35 17.49 15.50 5.26
C ASN A 35 16.90 15.46 6.69
N LYS A 36 17.74 15.72 7.70
CA LYS A 36 17.32 15.72 9.12
C LYS A 36 16.24 16.76 9.48
N ARG A 37 15.99 17.76 8.63
CA ARG A 37 14.93 18.76 8.83
C ARG A 37 13.61 18.35 8.17
N GLY A 38 13.57 17.20 7.49
CA GLY A 38 12.40 16.76 6.72
C GLY A 38 12.28 17.46 5.36
N GLU A 39 13.31 18.15 4.90
CA GLU A 39 13.30 18.81 3.58
C GLU A 39 13.56 17.77 2.48
N GLU A 40 12.75 17.80 1.43
CA GLU A 40 12.95 17.01 0.20
C GLU A 40 14.20 17.53 -0.53
N ILE A 41 15.21 16.67 -0.65
CA ILE A 41 16.47 16.97 -1.34
C ILE A 41 16.41 16.53 -2.80
N ALA A 42 15.80 15.38 -3.05
CA ALA A 42 15.59 14.85 -4.39
C ALA A 42 14.37 13.92 -4.39
N LYS A 43 13.79 13.75 -5.56
CA LYS A 43 12.78 12.73 -5.83
C LYS A 43 12.88 12.24 -7.27
N ASP A 44 12.39 11.04 -7.50
CA ASP A 44 12.08 10.52 -8.83
C ASP A 44 10.77 9.74 -8.79
N TYR A 45 10.07 9.67 -9.93
CA TYR A 45 8.79 8.97 -10.07
C TYR A 45 8.66 8.34 -11.45
N VAL A 46 8.21 7.09 -11.49
CA VAL A 46 7.97 6.35 -12.73
C VAL A 46 6.66 5.57 -12.60
N GLU A 47 5.79 5.70 -13.60
CA GLU A 47 4.52 4.96 -13.70
C GLU A 47 4.74 3.50 -14.07
N HIS A 48 3.82 2.61 -13.71
CA HIS A 48 3.82 1.20 -14.13
C HIS A 48 2.51 0.75 -14.76
N GLU A 49 2.61 -0.28 -15.61
CA GLU A 49 1.50 -0.74 -16.43
C GLU A 49 0.35 -1.31 -15.57
N GLN A 50 -0.87 -0.95 -15.94
CA GLN A 50 -2.10 -1.43 -15.33
C GLN A 50 -2.71 -2.51 -16.24
N PHE A 51 -2.86 -3.73 -15.73
CA PHE A 51 -3.43 -4.83 -16.53
C PHE A 51 -4.90 -5.06 -16.17
N PHE A 52 -5.76 -5.05 -17.19
CA PHE A 52 -7.19 -5.28 -17.05
C PHE A 52 -7.63 -6.51 -17.87
N PRO A 53 -7.30 -7.74 -17.44
CA PRO A 53 -7.54 -8.95 -18.26
C PRO A 53 -9.03 -9.23 -18.49
N LYS A 54 -9.90 -8.77 -17.58
CA LYS A 54 -11.36 -8.85 -17.64
C LYS A 54 -11.96 -7.63 -16.94
N PRO A 55 -13.22 -7.25 -17.24
CA PRO A 55 -13.92 -6.21 -16.46
C PRO A 55 -13.87 -6.49 -14.95
N GLY A 56 -13.49 -5.47 -14.17
CA GLY A 56 -13.31 -5.57 -12.72
C GLY A 56 -12.05 -6.30 -12.26
N TRP A 57 -11.23 -6.85 -13.17
CA TRP A 57 -9.95 -7.45 -12.83
C TRP A 57 -8.84 -6.42 -13.02
N VAL A 58 -8.00 -6.26 -12.00
CA VAL A 58 -6.88 -5.33 -12.00
C VAL A 58 -5.64 -6.07 -11.52
N GLU A 59 -4.57 -6.02 -12.30
CA GLU A 59 -3.31 -6.71 -12.05
C GLU A 59 -2.11 -5.80 -12.29
N HIS A 60 -1.01 -6.03 -11.55
CA HIS A 60 0.30 -5.42 -11.82
C HIS A 60 1.36 -6.50 -12.02
N HIS A 61 2.45 -6.19 -12.73
CA HIS A 61 3.58 -7.11 -12.84
C HIS A 61 4.57 -6.90 -11.68
N PRO A 62 4.76 -7.86 -10.74
CA PRO A 62 5.61 -7.64 -9.57
C PRO A 62 7.07 -7.32 -9.91
N THR A 63 7.60 -7.95 -10.97
CA THR A 63 8.95 -7.65 -11.47
C THR A 63 9.04 -6.21 -11.99
N GLU A 64 8.01 -5.68 -12.66
CA GLU A 64 8.04 -4.31 -13.16
C GLU A 64 8.05 -3.30 -12.01
N ILE A 65 7.23 -3.54 -10.97
CA ILE A 65 7.24 -2.76 -9.72
C ILE A 65 8.64 -2.73 -9.13
N TRP A 66 9.32 -3.87 -9.05
CA TRP A 66 10.67 -3.95 -8.50
C TRP A 66 11.71 -3.23 -9.38
N GLU A 67 11.70 -3.46 -10.69
CA GLU A 67 12.60 -2.77 -11.62
C GLU A 67 12.43 -1.25 -11.55
N LYS A 68 11.19 -0.76 -11.50
CA LYS A 68 10.89 0.67 -11.37
C LYS A 68 11.32 1.22 -10.01
N THR A 69 11.18 0.44 -8.94
CA THR A 69 11.72 0.81 -7.62
C THR A 69 13.23 1.02 -7.68
N LYS A 70 13.99 0.12 -8.31
CA LYS A 70 15.44 0.30 -8.50
C LYS A 70 15.78 1.56 -9.30
N ILE A 71 15.04 1.83 -10.37
CA ILE A 71 15.23 3.03 -11.20
C ILE A 71 15.05 4.30 -10.37
N VAL A 72 13.93 4.43 -9.65
CA VAL A 72 13.66 5.67 -8.90
C VAL A 72 14.63 5.87 -7.73
N MET A 73 15.05 4.80 -7.05
CA MET A 73 16.06 4.89 -5.99
C MET A 73 17.39 5.41 -6.53
N LYS A 74 17.84 4.86 -7.67
CA LYS A 74 19.09 5.31 -8.32
C LYS A 74 18.98 6.77 -8.78
N ASN A 75 17.91 7.12 -9.48
CA ASN A 75 17.70 8.46 -10.00
C ASN A 75 17.61 9.52 -8.87
N ALA A 76 16.99 9.18 -7.74
CA ALA A 76 16.94 10.05 -6.58
C ALA A 76 18.33 10.30 -5.98
N LEU A 77 19.17 9.26 -5.85
CA LEU A 77 20.57 9.40 -5.40
C LEU A 77 21.40 10.25 -6.37
N ASP A 78 21.29 9.99 -7.67
CA ASP A 78 21.99 10.73 -8.73
C ASP A 78 21.58 12.21 -8.73
N THR A 79 20.28 12.49 -8.56
CA THR A 79 19.73 13.85 -8.47
C THR A 79 20.21 14.58 -7.22
N ALA A 80 20.23 13.90 -6.08
CA ALA A 80 20.78 14.43 -4.83
C ALA A 80 22.31 14.60 -4.86
N LYS A 81 23.00 13.98 -5.83
CA LYS A 81 24.47 13.95 -5.98
C LYS A 81 25.14 13.36 -4.74
N ILE A 82 24.56 12.31 -4.19
CA ILE A 82 25.09 11.57 -3.04
C ILE A 82 25.20 10.08 -3.35
N THR A 83 26.09 9.39 -2.64
CA THR A 83 26.18 7.93 -2.69
C THR A 83 25.31 7.31 -1.61
N SER A 84 25.09 6.00 -1.73
CA SER A 84 24.36 5.22 -0.72
C SER A 84 24.95 5.31 0.70
N GLU A 85 26.25 5.60 0.84
CA GLU A 85 26.92 5.77 2.16
C GLU A 85 26.32 6.91 2.99
N ALA A 86 25.72 7.90 2.33
CA ALA A 86 25.08 9.03 2.99
C ALA A 86 23.64 8.71 3.46
N ILE A 87 23.07 7.58 3.05
CA ILE A 87 21.73 7.15 3.45
C ILE A 87 21.82 6.36 4.75
N CYS A 88 21.13 6.82 5.81
CA CYS A 88 21.13 6.14 7.09
C CYS A 88 20.05 5.08 7.24
N SER A 89 18.98 5.15 6.44
CA SER A 89 17.88 4.21 6.47
C SER A 89 16.99 4.33 5.24
N ILE A 90 16.29 3.23 4.94
CA ILE A 90 15.18 3.18 3.99
C ILE A 90 13.86 3.11 4.76
N GLY A 91 12.89 3.93 4.36
CA GLY A 91 11.49 3.82 4.75
C GLY A 91 10.63 3.38 3.55
N ILE A 92 9.68 2.48 3.77
CA ILE A 92 8.80 1.94 2.72
C ILE A 92 7.35 2.32 3.03
N ALA A 93 6.70 2.94 2.07
CA ALA A 93 5.26 3.09 1.97
C ALA A 93 4.76 2.42 0.69
N ASN A 94 3.56 1.84 0.73
CA ASN A 94 3.04 1.08 -0.40
C ASN A 94 1.52 1.14 -0.49
N GLN A 95 1.00 0.98 -1.70
CA GLN A 95 -0.41 0.70 -1.94
C GLN A 95 -0.79 -0.53 -1.11
N ARG A 96 -1.84 -0.39 -0.33
CA ARG A 96 -2.32 -1.46 0.53
C ARG A 96 -3.16 -2.46 -0.26
N GLU A 97 -3.41 -3.55 0.44
CA GLU A 97 -4.13 -4.78 0.08
C GLU A 97 -3.59 -5.59 -1.10
N THR A 98 -2.93 -4.99 -2.09
CA THR A 98 -2.39 -5.68 -3.28
C THR A 98 -1.49 -6.85 -2.89
N VAL A 99 -1.76 -8.03 -3.45
CA VAL A 99 -1.09 -9.30 -3.08
C VAL A 99 -0.11 -9.76 -4.15
N VAL A 100 1.09 -10.19 -3.71
CA VAL A 100 2.10 -10.85 -4.54
C VAL A 100 2.38 -12.24 -3.98
N ALA A 101 2.47 -13.24 -4.87
CA ALA A 101 2.96 -14.58 -4.55
C ALA A 101 4.27 -14.84 -5.31
N TRP A 102 5.30 -15.29 -4.61
CA TRP A 102 6.62 -15.56 -5.19
C TRP A 102 7.23 -16.85 -4.66
N ASN A 103 8.19 -17.38 -5.43
CA ASN A 103 8.96 -18.54 -5.03
C ASN A 103 10.16 -18.11 -4.18
N THR A 104 10.31 -18.66 -2.98
CA THR A 104 11.39 -18.28 -2.05
C THR A 104 12.77 -18.76 -2.48
N ASN A 105 12.87 -19.83 -3.29
CA ASN A 105 14.15 -20.31 -3.81
C ASN A 105 14.64 -19.50 -5.00
N THR A 106 13.75 -19.15 -5.94
CA THR A 106 14.13 -18.43 -7.16
C THR A 106 13.98 -16.91 -7.04
N GLY A 107 13.19 -16.43 -6.07
CA GLY A 107 12.81 -15.03 -5.92
C GLY A 107 11.83 -14.52 -7.00
N LEU A 108 11.33 -15.40 -7.88
CA LEU A 108 10.48 -14.99 -9.01
C LEU A 108 9.00 -14.97 -8.63
N PRO A 109 8.22 -14.01 -9.14
CA PRO A 109 6.78 -14.00 -8.95
C PRO A 109 6.12 -15.19 -9.66
N LEU A 110 5.12 -15.77 -9.02
CA LEU A 110 4.40 -16.96 -9.49
C LEU A 110 3.14 -16.60 -10.27
N TYR A 111 2.65 -15.38 -10.10
CA TYR A 111 1.50 -14.80 -10.79
C TYR A 111 1.66 -13.28 -10.83
N LYS A 112 0.82 -12.58 -11.62
CA LYS A 112 0.72 -11.13 -11.52
C LYS A 112 0.18 -10.73 -10.13
N ALA A 113 0.54 -9.56 -9.64
CA ALA A 113 -0.04 -9.07 -8.39
C ALA A 113 -1.54 -8.84 -8.57
N ILE A 114 -2.36 -9.27 -7.61
CA ILE A 114 -3.79 -8.98 -7.63
C ILE A 114 -4.00 -7.69 -6.85
N VAL A 115 -4.40 -6.63 -7.57
CA VAL A 115 -4.46 -5.27 -7.05
C VAL A 115 -5.69 -5.09 -6.14
N TRP A 116 -5.62 -4.19 -5.18
CA TRP A 116 -6.70 -3.86 -4.25
C TRP A 116 -8.04 -3.53 -4.93
N GLN A 117 -8.01 -2.91 -6.11
CA GLN A 117 -9.20 -2.58 -6.92
C GLN A 117 -9.87 -3.80 -7.55
N CYS A 118 -9.18 -4.95 -7.57
CA CYS A 118 -9.66 -6.13 -8.27
C CYS A 118 -10.85 -6.77 -7.57
N ARG A 119 -11.95 -6.96 -8.32
CA ARG A 119 -13.21 -7.53 -7.84
C ARG A 119 -13.34 -9.04 -8.07
N ARG A 120 -12.26 -9.72 -8.49
CA ARG A 120 -12.34 -11.14 -8.90
C ARG A 120 -12.78 -12.09 -7.78
N THR A 121 -12.64 -11.68 -6.53
CA THR A 121 -12.96 -12.50 -5.35
C THR A 121 -14.31 -12.15 -4.73
N THR A 122 -15.17 -11.44 -5.47
CA THR A 122 -16.54 -11.09 -5.03
C THR A 122 -17.31 -12.34 -4.61
N ASP A 123 -17.27 -13.41 -5.41
CA ASP A 123 -18.02 -14.64 -5.13
C ASP A 123 -17.51 -15.34 -3.86
N ILE A 124 -16.20 -15.33 -3.61
CA ILE A 124 -15.61 -15.84 -2.36
C ILE A 124 -16.16 -15.06 -1.17
N CYS A 125 -16.21 -13.72 -1.26
CA CYS A 125 -16.77 -12.90 -0.19
C CYS A 125 -18.27 -13.13 0.01
N SER A 126 -19.05 -13.30 -1.06
CA SER A 126 -20.49 -13.58 -0.96
C SER A 126 -20.75 -14.93 -0.30
N GLN A 127 -20.00 -15.96 -0.68
CA GLN A 127 -20.10 -17.28 -0.06
C GLN A 127 -19.79 -17.22 1.45
N LEU A 128 -18.71 -16.55 1.86
CA LEU A 128 -18.36 -16.40 3.28
C LEU A 128 -19.43 -15.65 4.08
N LYS A 129 -20.13 -14.69 3.45
CA LYS A 129 -21.26 -13.98 4.07
C LYS A 129 -22.46 -14.91 4.25
N GLU A 130 -22.79 -15.72 3.23
CA GLU A 130 -23.88 -16.70 3.28
C GLU A 130 -23.63 -17.79 4.32
N GLU A 131 -22.37 -18.18 4.51
CA GLU A 131 -21.93 -19.13 5.54
C GLU A 131 -21.89 -18.53 6.96
N GLY A 132 -22.15 -17.21 7.10
CA GLY A 132 -22.29 -16.54 8.39
C GLY A 132 -20.99 -16.01 9.01
N PHE A 133 -19.89 -15.94 8.26
CA PHE A 133 -18.58 -15.53 8.79
C PHE A 133 -18.39 -14.01 8.95
N SER A 134 -19.36 -13.19 8.53
CA SER A 134 -19.22 -11.72 8.53
C SER A 134 -18.80 -11.13 9.88
N ASP A 135 -19.44 -11.57 10.97
CA ASP A 135 -19.15 -11.06 12.32
C ASP A 135 -17.78 -11.54 12.82
N LEU A 136 -17.39 -12.76 12.48
CA LEU A 136 -16.07 -13.30 12.82
C LEU A 136 -14.95 -12.43 12.23
N PHE A 137 -15.01 -12.17 10.91
CA PHE A 137 -14.02 -11.31 10.24
C PHE A 137 -14.05 -9.89 10.79
N THR A 138 -15.24 -9.30 10.96
CA THR A 138 -15.37 -7.91 11.43
C THR A 138 -14.86 -7.74 12.86
N ASN A 139 -15.23 -8.63 13.77
CA ASN A 139 -14.82 -8.53 15.17
C ASN A 139 -13.32 -8.81 15.35
N THR A 140 -12.72 -9.66 14.50
CA THR A 140 -11.30 -10.03 14.60
C THR A 140 -10.38 -9.00 13.94
N THR A 141 -10.76 -8.49 12.76
CA THR A 141 -9.89 -7.67 11.91
C THR A 141 -10.27 -6.19 11.88
N GLY A 142 -11.50 -5.86 12.28
CA GLY A 142 -12.08 -4.53 12.08
C GLY A 142 -12.52 -4.24 10.64
N LEU A 143 -12.44 -5.24 9.75
CA LEU A 143 -12.74 -5.13 8.33
C LEU A 143 -14.02 -5.88 7.95
N VAL A 144 -14.67 -5.43 6.89
CA VAL A 144 -15.82 -6.14 6.30
C VAL A 144 -15.37 -7.22 5.31
N LEU A 145 -16.24 -8.19 5.02
CA LEU A 145 -16.04 -9.11 3.90
C LEU A 145 -16.25 -8.38 2.56
N ASP A 146 -15.16 -7.93 1.95
CA ASP A 146 -15.16 -7.33 0.61
C ASP A 146 -13.89 -7.76 -0.14
N PRO A 147 -13.95 -8.00 -1.46
CA PRO A 147 -12.78 -8.38 -2.26
C PRO A 147 -11.77 -7.23 -2.41
N TYR A 148 -11.91 -6.12 -1.70
CA TYR A 148 -10.87 -5.11 -1.49
C TYR A 148 -9.65 -5.70 -0.78
N PHE A 149 -9.84 -6.56 0.22
CA PHE A 149 -8.76 -7.04 1.11
C PHE A 149 -7.96 -8.22 0.56
N SER A 150 -6.81 -8.52 1.18
CA SER A 150 -5.83 -9.48 0.65
C SER A 150 -6.26 -10.94 0.80
N GLY A 151 -6.91 -11.33 1.89
CA GLY A 151 -7.12 -12.73 2.27
C GLY A 151 -7.85 -13.54 1.20
N THR A 152 -8.92 -12.98 0.63
CA THR A 152 -9.65 -13.66 -0.46
C THR A 152 -8.85 -13.72 -1.75
N LYS A 153 -7.95 -12.76 -2.03
CA LYS A 153 -7.01 -12.81 -3.16
C LYS A 153 -5.95 -13.90 -2.98
N ILE A 154 -5.45 -14.08 -1.77
CA ILE A 154 -4.52 -15.17 -1.43
C ILE A 154 -5.22 -16.51 -1.66
N LYS A 155 -6.43 -16.69 -1.12
CA LYS A 155 -7.26 -17.88 -1.35
C LYS A 155 -7.47 -18.13 -2.85
N TRP A 156 -7.83 -17.10 -3.61
CA TRP A 156 -7.99 -17.23 -5.06
C TRP A 156 -6.70 -17.70 -5.76
N LEU A 157 -5.52 -17.18 -5.37
CA LEU A 157 -4.24 -17.62 -5.94
C LEU A 157 -3.94 -19.10 -5.63
N LEU A 158 -4.20 -19.53 -4.39
CA LEU A 158 -4.05 -20.92 -3.97
C LEU A 158 -4.97 -21.86 -4.76
N ASP A 159 -6.18 -21.42 -5.10
CA ASP A 159 -7.16 -22.23 -5.82
C ASP A 159 -6.95 -22.26 -7.33
N ASN A 160 -6.44 -21.17 -7.93
CA ASN A 160 -6.50 -20.96 -9.38
C ASN A 160 -5.15 -20.93 -10.09
N SER A 161 -4.01 -20.87 -9.37
CA SER A 161 -2.69 -20.82 -9.99
C SER A 161 -1.88 -22.08 -9.72
N SER A 162 -1.68 -22.89 -10.77
CA SER A 162 -0.87 -24.12 -10.70
C SER A 162 0.56 -23.85 -10.21
N LYS A 163 1.17 -22.74 -10.63
CA LYS A 163 2.50 -22.33 -10.17
C LYS A 163 2.54 -22.04 -8.67
N VAL A 164 1.47 -21.44 -8.12
CA VAL A 164 1.36 -21.17 -6.69
C VAL A 164 1.14 -22.48 -5.92
N GLN A 165 0.26 -23.35 -6.42
CA GLN A 165 0.02 -24.67 -5.83
C GLN A 165 1.29 -25.54 -5.81
N ASP A 166 2.06 -25.54 -6.89
CA ASP A 166 3.33 -26.28 -6.96
C ASP A 166 4.34 -25.71 -5.96
N ALA A 167 4.50 -24.38 -5.90
CA ALA A 167 5.39 -23.76 -4.92
C ALA A 167 4.99 -24.07 -3.47
N LEU A 168 3.68 -24.10 -3.18
CA LEU A 168 3.17 -24.50 -1.87
C LEU A 168 3.54 -25.95 -1.53
N LYS A 169 3.28 -26.89 -2.45
CA LYS A 169 3.61 -28.32 -2.27
C LYS A 169 5.10 -28.54 -2.01
N PHE A 170 5.96 -27.77 -2.66
CA PHE A 170 7.42 -27.87 -2.48
C PHE A 170 7.96 -27.03 -1.32
N GLY A 171 7.10 -26.37 -0.53
CA GLY A 171 7.52 -25.56 0.62
C GLY A 171 8.29 -24.28 0.25
N ASN A 172 8.12 -23.80 -0.98
CA ASN A 172 8.88 -22.66 -1.53
C ASN A 172 7.98 -21.47 -1.86
N LEU A 173 6.80 -21.38 -1.24
CA LEU A 173 5.85 -20.28 -1.47
C LEU A 173 5.96 -19.24 -0.35
N ALA A 174 6.06 -17.98 -0.75
CA ALA A 174 5.74 -16.85 0.11
C ALA A 174 4.68 -15.97 -0.55
N VAL A 175 3.80 -15.41 0.27
CA VAL A 175 2.73 -14.51 -0.14
C VAL A 175 2.69 -13.32 0.80
N GLY A 176 2.55 -12.12 0.26
CA GLY A 176 2.51 -10.90 1.05
C GLY A 176 2.01 -9.70 0.27
N THR A 177 1.86 -8.59 0.99
CA THR A 177 1.56 -7.28 0.39
C THR A 177 2.80 -6.68 -0.27
N ILE A 178 2.66 -5.52 -0.91
CA ILE A 178 3.75 -4.89 -1.67
C ILE A 178 4.96 -4.58 -0.79
N ASP A 179 4.79 -4.15 0.45
CA ASP A 179 5.90 -3.97 1.41
C ASP A 179 6.70 -5.26 1.57
N SER A 180 6.04 -6.41 1.78
CA SER A 180 6.73 -7.70 1.90
C SER A 180 7.49 -8.05 0.63
N TRP A 181 6.92 -7.78 -0.54
CA TRP A 181 7.61 -7.97 -1.81
C TRP A 181 8.85 -7.07 -1.94
N LEU A 182 8.76 -5.80 -1.56
CA LEU A 182 9.90 -4.88 -1.60
C LEU A 182 10.97 -5.25 -0.57
N ILE A 183 10.58 -5.61 0.66
CA ILE A 183 11.49 -6.07 1.71
C ILE A 183 12.19 -7.35 1.28
N TRP A 184 11.48 -8.30 0.66
CA TRP A 184 12.06 -9.53 0.13
C TRP A 184 13.13 -9.25 -0.94
N ASN A 185 12.82 -8.36 -1.88
CA ASN A 185 13.78 -8.00 -2.92
C ASN A 185 14.99 -7.27 -2.35
N LEU A 186 14.78 -6.37 -1.39
CA LEU A 186 15.84 -5.63 -0.72
C LEU A 186 16.70 -6.51 0.20
N THR A 187 16.12 -7.46 0.93
CA THR A 187 16.78 -8.12 2.09
C THR A 187 16.78 -9.64 2.03
N GLY A 188 15.82 -10.24 1.31
CA GLY A 188 15.58 -11.68 1.29
C GLY A 188 14.77 -12.20 2.48
N LYS A 189 14.22 -11.32 3.31
CA LYS A 189 13.34 -11.69 4.41
C LYS A 189 11.87 -11.50 4.03
N ASN A 190 11.01 -12.40 4.49
CA ASN A 190 9.56 -12.31 4.32
C ASN A 190 8.94 -11.62 5.55
N LEU A 191 8.88 -10.29 5.52
CA LEU A 191 8.40 -9.46 6.64
C LEU A 191 7.30 -8.49 6.18
N THR A 192 6.46 -8.03 7.10
CA THR A 192 5.47 -6.95 6.89
C THR A 192 5.36 -6.10 8.15
N ASP A 193 4.67 -4.97 8.09
CA ASP A 193 4.33 -4.18 9.28
C ASP A 193 2.89 -4.40 9.76
N TYR A 194 2.59 -3.92 10.98
CA TYR A 194 1.26 -4.04 11.58
C TYR A 194 0.18 -3.32 10.75
N SER A 195 0.50 -2.19 10.13
CA SER A 195 -0.48 -1.46 9.32
C SER A 195 -0.86 -2.25 8.08
N ASN A 196 0.10 -2.76 7.30
CA ASN A 196 -0.16 -3.63 6.15
C ASN A 196 -0.83 -4.95 6.57
N ALA A 197 -0.33 -5.62 7.61
CA ALA A 197 -0.91 -6.87 8.12
C ALA A 197 -2.39 -6.69 8.49
N SER A 198 -2.76 -5.58 9.14
CA SER A 198 -4.15 -5.29 9.52
C SER A 198 -5.10 -5.12 8.33
N ARG A 199 -4.58 -4.95 7.09
CA ARG A 199 -5.37 -4.82 5.85
C ARG A 199 -5.56 -6.13 5.11
N THR A 200 -4.97 -7.21 5.61
CA THR A 200 -5.00 -8.49 4.92
C THR A 200 -6.30 -9.24 5.08
N LEU A 201 -7.18 -8.87 6.01
CA LEU A 201 -8.33 -9.68 6.44
C LEU A 201 -7.94 -10.97 7.20
N LEU A 202 -6.66 -11.17 7.52
CA LEU A 202 -6.14 -12.38 8.20
C LEU A 202 -5.50 -12.09 9.56
N PHE A 203 -5.30 -10.81 9.91
CA PHE A 203 -4.60 -10.40 11.11
C PHE A 203 -5.57 -9.97 12.21
N ASP A 204 -5.45 -10.57 13.39
CA ASP A 204 -6.20 -10.18 14.59
C ASP A 204 -5.63 -8.88 15.14
N ILE A 205 -6.37 -7.78 14.96
CA ILE A 205 -5.91 -6.44 15.32
C ILE A 205 -5.87 -6.21 16.83
N HIS A 206 -6.52 -7.07 17.61
CA HIS A 206 -6.57 -6.97 19.08
C HIS A 206 -5.41 -7.75 19.70
N LYS A 207 -5.11 -8.94 19.16
CA LYS A 207 -3.98 -9.76 19.63
C LYS A 207 -2.65 -9.37 19.00
N GLY A 208 -2.66 -8.76 17.82
CA GLY A 208 -1.45 -8.38 17.09
C GLY A 208 -0.72 -9.58 16.48
N LEU A 209 -1.46 -10.57 15.98
CA LEU A 209 -0.94 -11.78 15.35
C LEU A 209 -1.88 -12.29 14.25
N TRP A 210 -1.37 -13.16 13.38
CA TRP A 210 -2.21 -13.84 12.38
C TRP A 210 -3.29 -14.69 13.05
N SER A 211 -4.55 -14.55 12.62
CA SER A 211 -5.67 -15.30 13.21
C SER A 211 -5.74 -16.70 12.62
N GLU A 212 -5.40 -17.72 13.42
CA GLU A 212 -5.49 -19.13 13.01
C GLU A 212 -6.90 -19.51 12.52
N GLU A 213 -7.94 -18.98 13.17
CA GLU A 213 -9.34 -19.24 12.80
C GLU A 213 -9.69 -18.68 11.41
N LEU A 214 -9.25 -17.45 11.09
CA LEU A 214 -9.50 -16.87 9.76
C LEU A 214 -8.68 -17.56 8.67
N LEU A 215 -7.47 -18.01 9.02
CA LEU A 215 -6.62 -18.78 8.13
C LEU A 215 -7.23 -20.15 7.82
N GLU A 216 -7.82 -20.82 8.81
CA GLU A 216 -8.54 -22.07 8.62
C GLU A 216 -9.77 -21.87 7.71
N VAL A 217 -10.60 -20.85 7.97
CA VAL A 217 -11.78 -20.52 7.14
C VAL A 217 -11.41 -20.27 5.68
N LEU A 218 -10.27 -19.63 5.42
CA LEU A 218 -9.81 -19.35 4.06
C LEU A 218 -8.86 -20.42 3.50
N ASP A 219 -8.56 -21.49 4.23
CA ASP A 219 -7.60 -22.53 3.85
C ASP A 219 -6.21 -21.96 3.45
N ILE A 220 -5.67 -21.07 4.30
CA ILE A 220 -4.38 -20.40 4.08
C ILE A 220 -3.35 -20.90 5.09
N PRO A 221 -2.29 -21.60 4.66
CA PRO A 221 -1.25 -22.06 5.57
C PRO A 221 -0.44 -20.90 6.16
N LEU A 222 -0.34 -20.83 7.48
CA LEU A 222 0.37 -19.75 8.19
C LEU A 222 1.83 -19.55 7.71
N HIS A 223 2.54 -20.63 7.37
CA HIS A 223 3.97 -20.60 7.04
C HIS A 223 4.31 -19.86 5.73
N ILE A 224 3.33 -19.54 4.87
CA ILE A 224 3.57 -18.76 3.65
C ILE A 224 3.51 -17.25 3.90
N LEU A 225 2.97 -16.84 5.06
CA LEU A 225 2.76 -15.44 5.42
C LEU A 225 4.02 -14.82 6.03
N PRO A 226 4.22 -13.49 5.88
CA PRO A 226 5.35 -12.81 6.47
C PRO A 226 5.28 -12.75 8.00
N GLU A 227 6.44 -12.67 8.64
CA GLU A 227 6.52 -12.24 10.04
C GLU A 227 6.13 -10.76 10.15
N VAL A 228 5.29 -10.42 11.13
CA VAL A 228 4.79 -9.06 11.34
C VAL A 228 5.68 -8.32 12.35
N ARG A 229 6.22 -7.17 11.94
CA ARG A 229 7.15 -6.34 12.71
C ARG A 229 6.58 -4.94 12.98
N PRO A 230 6.99 -4.23 14.05
CA PRO A 230 6.60 -2.84 14.27
C PRO A 230 6.90 -1.92 13.08
N SER A 231 5.98 -1.01 12.77
CA SER A 231 6.11 -0.03 11.68
C SER A 231 7.37 0.84 11.76
N SER A 232 7.90 1.04 12.97
CA SER A 232 9.27 1.48 13.21
C SER A 232 9.91 0.56 14.24
N ASP A 233 10.92 -0.20 13.81
CA ASP A 233 11.50 -1.30 14.59
C ASP A 233 12.98 -1.03 14.91
N LYS A 234 13.34 -1.12 16.19
CA LYS A 234 14.72 -1.00 16.67
C LYS A 234 15.60 -2.14 16.15
N GLU A 235 15.02 -3.31 15.92
CA GLU A 235 15.73 -4.47 15.37
C GLU A 235 15.84 -4.45 13.83
N ILE A 236 15.21 -3.44 13.19
CA ILE A 236 15.14 -3.20 11.75
C ILE A 236 14.58 -4.39 10.94
N TYR A 237 14.09 -4.13 9.72
CA TYR A 237 13.61 -5.18 8.82
C TYR A 237 14.76 -5.94 8.16
N GLY A 238 15.99 -5.44 8.29
CA GLY A 238 17.19 -6.00 7.70
C GLY A 238 17.97 -4.96 6.92
N TYR A 239 19.01 -5.42 6.24
CA TYR A 239 19.89 -4.60 5.45
C TYR A 239 19.71 -4.91 3.96
N SER A 240 19.88 -3.91 3.11
CA SER A 240 19.86 -4.11 1.66
C SER A 240 20.98 -5.06 1.22
N LYS A 241 20.65 -6.00 0.32
CA LYS A 241 21.56 -6.95 -0.31
C LYS A 241 22.63 -6.24 -1.13
N ASP A 242 23.76 -6.93 -1.29
CA ASP A 242 24.84 -6.51 -2.17
C ASP A 242 24.35 -6.35 -3.62
N GLY A 243 24.91 -5.36 -4.33
CA GLY A 243 24.59 -5.09 -5.74
C GLY A 243 23.34 -4.22 -5.97
N ILE A 244 22.54 -3.92 -4.94
CA ILE A 244 21.47 -2.92 -5.03
C ILE A 244 22.04 -1.51 -4.86
N PHE A 245 22.95 -1.35 -3.89
CA PHE A 245 23.61 -0.11 -3.55
C PHE A 245 25.12 -0.35 -3.38
N GLU A 246 25.91 0.72 -3.38
CA GLU A 246 27.37 0.65 -3.09
C GLU A 246 27.67 0.29 -1.63
N SER A 247 26.72 0.58 -0.74
CA SER A 247 26.79 0.27 0.69
C SER A 247 25.46 -0.30 1.17
N SER A 248 25.52 -1.13 2.21
CA SER A 248 24.34 -1.76 2.78
C SER A 248 23.56 -0.78 3.65
N ILE A 249 22.29 -0.54 3.34
CA ILE A 249 21.43 0.42 4.03
C ILE A 249 20.37 -0.34 4.84
N PRO A 250 20.11 0.00 6.11
CA PRO A 250 19.07 -0.64 6.90
C PRO A 250 17.66 -0.19 6.46
N ILE A 251 16.73 -1.14 6.39
CA ILE A 251 15.30 -0.86 6.22
C ILE A 251 14.70 -0.76 7.63
N ALA A 252 14.22 0.43 8.02
CA ALA A 252 13.90 0.74 9.42
C ALA A 252 12.48 1.27 9.65
N GLY A 253 11.72 1.53 8.57
CA GLY A 253 10.34 1.97 8.66
C GLY A 253 9.50 1.39 7.53
N VAL A 254 8.32 0.87 7.86
CA VAL A 254 7.38 0.30 6.90
C VAL A 254 5.98 0.65 7.37
N ALA A 255 5.15 1.17 6.47
CA ALA A 255 3.73 1.38 6.72
C ALA A 255 2.95 1.35 5.41
N GLY A 256 1.69 0.95 5.46
CA GLY A 256 0.80 1.15 4.32
C GLY A 256 0.63 2.65 4.02
N ASP A 257 0.53 3.01 2.74
CA ASP A 257 0.55 4.39 2.24
C ASP A 257 -0.36 5.38 3.01
N GLN A 258 -1.59 4.97 3.32
CA GLN A 258 -2.54 5.85 4.00
C GLN A 258 -2.19 6.07 5.48
N GLN A 259 -1.65 5.05 6.15
CA GLN A 259 -1.13 5.16 7.51
C GLN A 259 0.18 5.96 7.54
N ALA A 260 1.06 5.77 6.55
CA ALA A 260 2.25 6.61 6.37
C ALA A 260 1.87 8.08 6.18
N ALA A 261 0.81 8.36 5.39
CA ALA A 261 0.28 9.71 5.24
C ALA A 261 -0.31 10.28 6.54
N LEU A 262 -1.03 9.47 7.33
CA LEU A 262 -1.51 9.88 8.66
C LEU A 262 -0.34 10.25 9.59
N PHE A 263 0.73 9.45 9.58
CA PHE A 263 1.94 9.72 10.35
C PHE A 263 2.65 10.99 9.85
N GLY A 264 2.83 11.14 8.53
CA GLY A 264 3.47 12.30 7.91
C GLY A 264 2.71 13.62 8.12
N GLN A 265 1.39 13.55 8.28
CA GLN A 265 0.54 14.68 8.68
C GLN A 265 0.61 14.98 10.19
N THR A 266 1.48 14.31 10.93
CA THR A 266 1.68 14.48 12.38
C THR A 266 0.42 14.21 13.21
N CYS A 267 -0.48 13.36 12.71
CA CYS A 267 -1.72 12.97 13.36
C CYS A 267 -1.46 11.93 14.48
N PHE A 268 -0.59 12.26 15.44
CA PHE A 268 -0.13 11.36 16.50
C PHE A 268 -1.10 11.27 17.69
N LYS A 269 -2.05 12.20 17.80
CA LYS A 269 -3.00 12.25 18.90
C LYS A 269 -4.32 11.62 18.48
N ALA A 270 -4.97 10.94 19.42
CA ALA A 270 -6.35 10.48 19.24
C ALA A 270 -7.24 11.69 18.89
N GLY A 271 -8.10 11.52 17.89
CA GLY A 271 -8.94 12.59 17.33
C GLY A 271 -8.31 13.36 16.17
N SER A 272 -7.02 13.19 15.88
CA SER A 272 -6.39 13.78 14.68
C SER A 272 -6.85 13.04 13.42
N ILE A 273 -7.22 13.81 12.40
CA ILE A 273 -7.79 13.29 11.15
C ILE A 273 -7.06 13.87 9.94
N LYS A 274 -6.92 13.06 8.90
CA LYS A 274 -6.49 13.51 7.57
C LYS A 274 -7.41 12.94 6.51
N ASN A 275 -7.40 13.56 5.34
CA ASN A 275 -7.95 12.97 4.14
C ASN A 275 -6.96 13.09 2.98
N THR A 276 -6.66 11.97 2.31
CA THR A 276 -5.77 11.94 1.14
C THR A 276 -6.60 11.86 -0.13
N TYR A 277 -6.39 12.81 -1.05
CA TYR A 277 -7.02 12.82 -2.37
C TYR A 277 -6.01 12.31 -3.41
N GLY A 278 -6.22 11.08 -3.90
CA GLY A 278 -5.41 10.45 -4.95
C GLY A 278 -6.31 9.71 -5.94
N THR A 279 -5.87 8.54 -6.41
CA THR A 279 -6.69 7.64 -7.26
C THR A 279 -8.05 7.37 -6.60
N GLY A 280 -8.04 7.02 -5.32
CA GLY A 280 -9.18 7.05 -4.40
C GLY A 280 -9.04 8.16 -3.36
N ASN A 281 -9.99 8.22 -2.42
CA ASN A 281 -9.98 9.12 -1.28
C ASN A 281 -10.05 8.33 0.02
N PHE A 282 -9.13 8.62 0.95
CA PHE A 282 -8.98 7.84 2.18
C PHE A 282 -8.86 8.76 3.39
N MET A 283 -9.95 8.80 4.15
CA MET A 283 -10.04 9.51 5.42
C MET A 283 -9.59 8.59 6.54
N LEU A 284 -8.59 9.01 7.32
CA LEU A 284 -8.13 8.28 8.49
C LEU A 284 -8.18 9.17 9.72
N LEU A 285 -8.79 8.66 10.79
CA LEU A 285 -8.86 9.27 12.12
C LEU A 285 -8.06 8.41 13.09
N ASN A 286 -7.04 8.96 13.74
CA ASN A 286 -6.31 8.28 14.80
C ASN A 286 -7.22 8.10 16.03
N THR A 287 -7.32 6.88 16.57
CA THR A 287 -8.15 6.57 17.75
C THR A 287 -7.35 6.24 19.01
N GLY A 288 -6.03 6.43 18.96
CA GLY A 288 -5.13 6.14 20.07
C GLY A 288 -4.86 4.65 20.21
N SER A 289 -4.59 4.22 21.44
CA SER A 289 -4.34 2.81 21.78
C SER A 289 -5.59 1.93 21.89
N LYS A 290 -6.77 2.48 21.56
CA LYS A 290 -8.04 1.74 21.63
C LYS A 290 -8.63 1.57 20.23
N PRO A 291 -8.90 0.33 19.79
CA PRO A 291 -9.66 0.12 18.57
C PRO A 291 -11.10 0.59 18.79
N VAL A 292 -11.61 1.39 17.87
CA VAL A 292 -13.00 1.86 17.88
C VAL A 292 -13.75 1.13 16.79
N LYS A 293 -14.77 0.34 17.16
CA LYS A 293 -15.70 -0.27 16.20
C LYS A 293 -16.62 0.80 15.65
N SER A 294 -16.86 0.78 14.35
CA SER A 294 -17.76 1.72 13.69
C SER A 294 -19.16 1.13 13.51
N ASP A 295 -20.18 1.91 13.87
CA ASP A 295 -21.59 1.61 13.58
C ASP A 295 -22.10 2.30 12.29
N SER A 296 -21.20 2.93 11.52
CA SER A 296 -21.54 3.73 10.33
C SER A 296 -20.78 3.30 9.06
N GLY A 297 -20.36 2.03 9.00
CA GLY A 297 -19.70 1.48 7.81
C GLY A 297 -18.25 1.93 7.59
N LEU A 298 -17.55 2.45 8.60
CA LEU A 298 -16.09 2.66 8.55
C LEU A 298 -15.35 1.38 8.96
N LEU A 299 -14.07 1.30 8.59
CA LEU A 299 -13.17 0.22 8.99
C LEU A 299 -12.44 0.58 10.28
N THR A 300 -12.22 -0.40 11.15
CA THR A 300 -11.25 -0.29 12.25
C THR A 300 -9.95 -0.92 11.80
N THR A 301 -8.83 -0.21 11.93
CA THR A 301 -7.53 -0.68 11.42
C THR A 301 -6.39 -0.26 12.36
N ILE A 302 -5.20 -0.81 12.14
CA ILE A 302 -4.00 -0.38 12.85
C ILE A 302 -3.38 0.78 12.07
N ALA A 303 -3.11 1.88 12.77
CA ALA A 303 -2.38 3.02 12.24
C ALA A 303 -0.88 2.69 12.16
N TRP A 304 -0.28 2.28 13.28
CA TRP A 304 1.11 1.83 13.33
C TRP A 304 1.38 1.12 14.65
N LYS A 305 2.52 0.42 14.69
CA LYS A 305 3.15 0.01 15.95
C LYS A 305 4.55 0.60 16.04
N ILE A 306 4.84 1.28 17.13
CA ILE A 306 6.19 1.77 17.44
C ILE A 306 6.51 1.28 18.85
N ASP A 307 7.64 0.60 19.02
CA ASP A 307 7.96 -0.10 20.26
C ASP A 307 6.82 -1.07 20.69
N SER A 308 6.33 -0.95 21.93
CA SER A 308 5.20 -1.74 22.44
C SER A 308 3.83 -1.21 22.03
N ASP A 309 3.76 0.02 21.50
CA ASP A 309 2.52 0.78 21.46
C ASP A 309 1.85 0.67 20.09
N ILE A 310 0.76 -0.08 20.05
CA ILE A 310 -0.13 -0.14 18.89
C ILE A 310 -1.06 1.07 18.94
N GLN A 311 -1.13 1.80 17.83
CA GLN A 311 -2.10 2.85 17.60
C GLN A 311 -3.10 2.40 16.54
N TYR A 312 -4.37 2.75 16.73
CA TYR A 312 -5.47 2.38 15.86
C TYR A 312 -6.00 3.59 15.09
N ALA A 313 -6.74 3.30 14.02
CA ALA A 313 -7.46 4.29 13.26
C ALA A 313 -8.84 3.79 12.83
N LEU A 314 -9.75 4.75 12.64
CA LEU A 314 -10.94 4.57 11.82
C LEU A 314 -10.64 5.04 10.40
N GLU A 315 -11.09 4.26 9.40
CA GLU A 315 -10.86 4.56 8.00
C GLU A 315 -12.17 4.58 7.20
N GLY A 316 -12.36 5.63 6.42
CA GLY A 316 -13.33 5.68 5.33
C GLY A 316 -12.60 5.57 3.99
N SER A 317 -12.95 4.56 3.20
CA SER A 317 -12.31 4.25 1.92
C SER A 317 -13.26 4.55 0.76
N VAL A 318 -12.94 5.53 -0.06
CA VAL A 318 -13.63 5.86 -1.31
C VAL A 318 -12.74 5.43 -2.48
N PHE A 319 -13.18 4.43 -3.24
CA PHE A 319 -12.31 3.78 -4.22
C PHE A 319 -11.97 4.65 -5.44
N ILE A 320 -12.88 5.53 -5.86
CA ILE A 320 -12.78 6.29 -7.10
C ILE A 320 -12.94 7.79 -6.79
N THR A 321 -11.86 8.56 -7.00
CA THR A 321 -11.88 10.02 -6.90
C THR A 321 -11.06 10.63 -8.04
N GLY A 322 -9.73 10.65 -7.96
CA GLY A 322 -8.88 11.12 -9.06
C GLY A 322 -8.98 10.26 -10.32
N ALA A 323 -9.33 8.98 -10.15
CA ALA A 323 -9.59 8.08 -11.28
C ALA A 323 -10.78 8.52 -12.15
N VAL A 324 -11.72 9.33 -11.63
CA VAL A 324 -12.77 9.95 -12.46
C VAL A 324 -12.15 10.88 -13.49
N ILE A 325 -11.24 11.74 -13.05
CA ILE A 325 -10.60 12.73 -13.94
C ILE A 325 -9.83 12.02 -15.04
N GLN A 326 -9.08 10.98 -14.69
CA GLN A 326 -8.39 10.14 -15.66
C GLN A 326 -9.36 9.48 -16.65
N TRP A 327 -10.50 8.98 -16.18
CA TRP A 327 -11.51 8.40 -17.06
C TRP A 327 -12.16 9.42 -18.01
N LEU A 328 -12.39 10.66 -17.56
CA LEU A 328 -12.89 11.74 -18.42
C LEU A 328 -11.87 12.15 -19.49
N GLU A 329 -10.57 12.10 -19.17
CA GLU A 329 -9.47 12.42 -20.07
C GLU A 329 -9.16 11.28 -21.06
N GLU A 330 -8.95 10.06 -20.59
CA GLU A 330 -8.48 8.94 -21.42
C GLU A 330 -9.62 8.09 -21.98
N GLY A 331 -10.68 7.93 -21.18
CA GLY A 331 -11.83 7.07 -21.48
C GLY A 331 -12.85 7.75 -22.38
N ILE A 332 -13.53 8.78 -21.87
CA ILE A 332 -14.53 9.55 -22.65
C ILE A 332 -13.84 10.57 -23.58
N ARG A 333 -12.67 11.08 -23.20
CA ARG A 333 -11.92 12.10 -23.95
C ARG A 333 -12.66 13.42 -24.12
N ILE A 334 -13.32 13.86 -23.04
CA ILE A 334 -13.94 15.20 -22.97
C ILE A 334 -12.99 16.25 -22.39
N LEU A 335 -11.94 15.83 -21.70
CA LEU A 335 -10.87 16.69 -21.20
C LEU A 335 -9.65 16.50 -22.11
N GLU A 336 -9.06 17.59 -22.60
CA GLU A 336 -7.77 17.51 -23.28
C GLU A 336 -6.62 17.36 -22.27
N ASN A 337 -6.78 17.95 -21.09
CA ASN A 337 -5.86 17.80 -19.97
C ASN A 337 -6.57 18.08 -18.63
N LYS A 338 -6.04 17.54 -17.53
CA LYS A 338 -6.64 17.66 -16.18
C LYS A 338 -6.88 19.10 -15.73
N SER A 339 -6.06 20.05 -16.20
CA SER A 339 -6.20 21.49 -15.92
C SER A 339 -7.47 22.11 -16.49
N ASP A 340 -8.07 21.53 -17.53
CA ASP A 340 -9.32 22.04 -18.09
C ASP A 340 -10.50 21.94 -17.11
N LEU A 341 -10.45 20.98 -16.18
CA LEU A 341 -11.56 20.72 -15.28
C LEU A 341 -11.90 21.94 -14.41
N GLU A 342 -10.87 22.61 -13.86
CA GLU A 342 -11.06 23.80 -13.03
C GLU A 342 -11.63 24.97 -13.84
N ARG A 343 -11.17 25.14 -15.09
CA ARG A 343 -11.70 26.15 -16.00
C ARG A 343 -13.18 25.89 -16.31
N ILE A 344 -13.52 24.67 -16.74
CA ILE A 344 -14.90 24.27 -17.08
C ILE A 344 -15.82 24.43 -15.87
N MET A 345 -15.37 24.02 -14.68
CA MET A 345 -16.15 24.16 -13.45
C MET A 345 -16.43 25.62 -13.09
N ASN A 346 -15.50 26.54 -13.36
CA ASN A 346 -15.69 27.97 -13.10
C ASN A 346 -16.59 28.67 -14.14
N GLU A 347 -16.81 28.06 -15.30
CA GLU A 347 -17.70 28.58 -16.34
C GLU A 347 -19.17 28.20 -16.09
N LEU A 348 -19.44 27.19 -15.24
CA LEU A 348 -20.79 26.70 -14.96
C LEU A 348 -21.27 27.17 -13.58
N PRO A 349 -22.49 27.75 -13.46
CA PRO A 349 -22.99 28.26 -12.20
C PRO A 349 -23.43 27.17 -11.20
N ASN A 350 -23.82 25.99 -11.70
CA ASN A 350 -24.27 24.84 -10.91
C ASN A 350 -24.30 23.56 -11.78
N THR A 351 -24.70 22.41 -11.22
CA THR A 351 -24.76 21.11 -11.94
C THR A 351 -26.04 20.88 -12.73
N GLU A 352 -27.00 21.81 -12.70
CA GLU A 352 -28.32 21.74 -13.37
C GLU A 352 -29.09 20.45 -13.05
N GLY A 353 -28.93 19.92 -11.83
CA GLY A 353 -29.57 18.69 -11.38
C GLY A 353 -28.88 17.40 -11.83
N VAL A 354 -27.73 17.49 -12.53
CA VAL A 354 -26.93 16.32 -12.89
C VAL A 354 -26.12 15.83 -11.69
N PHE A 355 -26.20 14.53 -11.45
CA PHE A 355 -25.39 13.81 -10.46
C PHE A 355 -24.62 12.70 -11.16
N PHE A 356 -23.39 12.48 -10.74
CA PHE A 356 -22.56 11.40 -11.22
C PHE A 356 -22.04 10.59 -10.03
N VAL A 357 -22.32 9.29 -10.02
CA VAL A 357 -21.87 8.36 -8.99
C VAL A 357 -20.77 7.49 -9.59
N PRO A 358 -19.48 7.75 -9.30
CA PRO A 358 -18.37 7.10 -9.98
C PRO A 358 -18.03 5.71 -9.42
N ALA A 359 -19.03 4.82 -9.29
CA ALA A 359 -18.87 3.48 -8.72
C ALA A 359 -18.27 2.46 -9.70
N PHE A 360 -17.22 2.82 -10.46
CA PHE A 360 -16.64 1.95 -11.51
C PHE A 360 -16.21 0.58 -11.01
N VAL A 361 -15.79 0.49 -9.75
CA VAL A 361 -15.39 -0.75 -9.07
C VAL A 361 -16.21 -1.03 -7.81
N GLY A 362 -17.48 -0.59 -7.79
CA GLY A 362 -18.33 -0.63 -6.60
C GLY A 362 -18.23 0.62 -5.73
N LEU A 363 -19.00 0.64 -4.66
CA LEU A 363 -19.00 1.68 -3.64
C LEU A 363 -18.25 1.20 -2.39
N GLY A 364 -17.31 2.00 -1.92
CA GLY A 364 -16.63 1.78 -0.64
C GLY A 364 -17.46 2.27 0.54
N ALA A 365 -16.79 2.74 1.60
CA ALA A 365 -17.47 3.26 2.79
C ALA A 365 -18.36 4.48 2.45
N PRO A 366 -19.54 4.63 3.11
CA PRO A 366 -20.13 3.74 4.10
C PRO A 366 -20.99 2.61 3.51
N HIS A 367 -21.07 2.49 2.18
CA HIS A 367 -22.05 1.64 1.49
C HIS A 367 -21.63 0.17 1.37
N TRP A 368 -20.36 -0.09 1.05
CA TRP A 368 -19.81 -1.44 0.84
C TRP A 368 -20.61 -2.29 -0.16
N ASP A 369 -20.99 -1.68 -1.28
CA ASP A 369 -21.69 -2.35 -2.37
C ASP A 369 -20.72 -2.69 -3.51
N ALA A 370 -20.32 -3.96 -3.55
CA ALA A 370 -19.46 -4.54 -4.58
C ALA A 370 -20.07 -4.55 -6.00
N TYR A 371 -21.40 -4.54 -6.09
CA TYR A 371 -22.15 -4.69 -7.33
C TYR A 371 -22.56 -3.36 -7.95
N ALA A 372 -22.55 -2.26 -7.17
CA ALA A 372 -22.76 -0.92 -7.68
C ALA A 372 -21.83 -0.58 -8.86
N ARG A 373 -22.34 0.16 -9.85
CA ARG A 373 -21.60 0.60 -11.05
C ARG A 373 -21.82 2.09 -11.29
N GLY A 374 -20.96 2.68 -12.13
CA GLY A 374 -21.03 4.10 -12.48
C GLY A 374 -22.41 4.48 -13.05
N MET A 375 -23.00 5.57 -12.53
CA MET A 375 -24.33 6.07 -12.90
C MET A 375 -24.31 7.57 -13.11
#